data_AF-A0A8I1IS43-F1
#
_entry.id   AF-A0A8I1IS43-F1
#
_cell.length_a   1.000
_cell.length_b   1.000
_cell.length_c   1.000
_cell.angle_alpha   90.00
_cell.angle_beta   90.00
_cell.angle_gamma   90.00
#
_symmetry.space_group_name_H-M   'P 1'
#
loop_
_entity.id
_entity.type
_entity.pdbx_description
1 polymer ?
#
loop_
_entity_poly.entity_id
_entity_poly.type
_entity_poly.pdbx_seq_one_letter_code
_entity_poly.pdbx_strand_id
1 'polypeptide(L)'
;MGTKHLVIIHGRDKKPRCDEMLRLIKKALIAGLRRVNEEAAQKLEQEQILLTFSYYGDINNRLLLKSQPRYRKLFEEDDGDFYVPDHYYDESMEQLINRPTDHMTPEEYERLIANEPTIHFYDDAAKILSPYLSLFGMSTRAIKRILPDLGAYLTSRVIGSQIRERLQCPLAQALSSGGDVMLLSHSMGCMVAYDVLWKFSRMSEYKHLWEHKLNEWLTLGNPLGEPAVKRSLYDSNEPEDGMYPANIRHWTNINAEDDYIAHDARVEDDFHLMLNRNLIESIDDQPLIQTFWKDSHTGRANPHNFFAYLNHTKVAEHVADWILRS
;
A
#
# COMPACT_ATOMS: atom_id res chain seq x y z
N MET A 1 11.84 22.35 14.59
CA MET A 1 11.62 21.17 13.74
C MET A 1 10.13 21.08 13.52
N GLY A 2 9.68 20.97 12.26
CA GLY A 2 8.26 20.83 11.96
C GLY A 2 7.71 19.51 12.53
N THR A 3 6.41 19.45 12.80
CA THR A 3 5.76 18.22 13.24
C THR A 3 5.91 17.14 12.15
N LYS A 4 6.40 15.95 12.52
CA LYS A 4 6.46 14.80 11.61
C LYS A 4 5.10 14.10 11.57
N HIS A 5 4.58 13.87 10.37
CA HIS A 5 3.27 13.26 10.15
C HIS A 5 3.38 12.10 9.16
N LEU A 6 3.21 10.88 9.66
CA LEU A 6 3.12 9.67 8.87
C LEU A 6 1.65 9.41 8.49
N VAL A 7 1.35 9.50 7.20
CA VAL A 7 0.04 9.12 6.65
C VAL A 7 0.16 7.76 5.99
N ILE A 8 -0.71 6.82 6.35
CA ILE A 8 -0.70 5.45 5.82
C ILE A 8 -1.99 5.16 5.07
N ILE A 9 -1.89 4.54 3.90
CA ILE A 9 -3.02 3.96 3.18
C ILE A 9 -2.74 2.51 2.79
N HIS A 10 -3.67 1.61 3.15
CA HIS A 10 -3.54 0.18 2.90
C HIS A 10 -3.97 -0.21 1.48
N GLY A 11 -3.68 -1.45 1.09
CA GLY A 11 -4.12 -2.04 -0.18
C GLY A 11 -5.48 -2.76 -0.14
N ARG A 12 -5.71 -3.63 -1.12
CA ARG A 12 -6.89 -4.51 -1.19
C ARG A 12 -6.78 -5.70 -0.21
N ASP A 13 -7.66 -6.69 -0.39
CA ASP A 13 -7.91 -7.86 0.46
C ASP A 13 -8.88 -7.58 1.62
N LYS A 14 -9.43 -8.64 2.20
CA LYS A 14 -10.27 -8.62 3.41
C LYS A 14 -9.60 -7.82 4.53
N LYS A 15 -10.39 -7.04 5.27
CA LYS A 15 -9.89 -6.17 6.34
C LYS A 15 -10.68 -6.35 7.64
N PRO A 16 -10.02 -6.27 8.80
CA PRO A 16 -10.73 -6.14 10.07
C PRO A 16 -11.24 -4.70 10.19
N ARG A 17 -11.81 -4.35 11.34
CA ARG A 17 -12.22 -2.97 11.64
C ARG A 17 -11.03 -2.00 11.60
N CYS A 18 -11.33 -0.71 11.46
CA CYS A 18 -10.32 0.34 11.27
C CYS A 18 -9.31 0.40 12.43
N ASP A 19 -9.81 0.35 13.66
CA ASP A 19 -9.04 0.35 14.90
C ASP A 19 -8.16 -0.91 15.03
N GLU A 20 -8.71 -2.08 14.71
CA GLU A 20 -7.96 -3.33 14.69
C GLU A 20 -6.87 -3.34 13.62
N MET A 21 -7.18 -2.83 12.42
CA MET A 21 -6.19 -2.66 11.34
C MET A 21 -5.08 -1.68 11.76
N LEU A 22 -5.44 -0.57 12.42
CA LEU A 22 -4.47 0.38 12.95
C LEU A 22 -3.58 -0.25 14.03
N ARG A 23 -4.14 -1.08 14.93
CA ARG A 23 -3.38 -1.84 15.91
C ARG A 23 -2.35 -2.76 15.24
N LEU A 24 -2.77 -3.51 14.22
CA LEU A 24 -1.89 -4.40 13.46
C LEU A 24 -0.80 -3.65 12.69
N ILE A 25 -1.13 -2.50 12.09
CA ILE A 25 -0.17 -1.60 11.42
C ILE A 25 0.88 -1.11 12.41
N LYS A 26 0.46 -0.55 13.55
CA LYS A 26 1.37 -0.07 14.60
C LYS A 26 2.27 -1.21 15.09
N LYS A 27 1.69 -2.39 15.35
CA LYS A 27 2.44 -3.58 15.80
C LYS A 27 3.52 -4.00 14.81
N ALA A 28 3.18 -4.14 13.53
CA ALA A 28 4.12 -4.55 12.48
C ALA A 28 5.24 -3.52 12.27
N LEU A 29 4.86 -2.23 12.16
CA LEU A 29 5.80 -1.14 11.90
C LEU A 29 6.75 -0.90 13.08
N ILE A 30 6.24 -0.86 14.32
CA ILE A 30 7.09 -0.71 15.50
C ILE A 30 8.04 -1.91 15.63
N ALA A 31 7.55 -3.14 15.41
CA ALA A 31 8.41 -4.31 15.43
C ALA A 31 9.49 -4.23 14.33
N GLY A 32 9.17 -3.76 13.13
CA GLY A 32 10.15 -3.51 12.07
C GLY A 32 11.20 -2.47 12.47
N LEU A 33 10.75 -1.33 13.02
CA LEU A 33 11.63 -0.27 13.52
C LEU A 33 12.58 -0.80 14.61
N ARG A 34 12.10 -1.60 15.56
CA ARG A 34 12.96 -2.21 16.60
C ARG A 34 14.06 -3.12 16.04
N ARG A 35 13.90 -3.67 14.84
CA ARG A 35 14.97 -4.45 14.18
C ARG A 35 16.15 -3.60 13.75
N VAL A 36 15.95 -2.30 13.50
CA VAL A 36 16.95 -1.43 12.86
C VAL A 36 17.33 -0.21 13.71
N ASN A 37 16.38 0.34 14.47
CA ASN A 37 16.59 1.54 15.28
C ASN A 37 15.56 1.64 16.43
N GLU A 38 16.02 1.43 17.67
CA GLU A 38 15.18 1.49 18.87
C GLU A 38 14.65 2.91 19.17
N GLU A 39 15.41 3.97 18.90
CA GLU A 39 14.97 5.35 19.13
C GLU A 39 13.77 5.70 18.22
N ALA A 40 13.85 5.36 16.94
CA ALA A 40 12.75 5.59 16.00
C ALA A 40 11.48 4.83 16.40
N ALA A 41 11.63 3.58 16.86
CA ALA A 41 10.51 2.78 17.38
C ALA A 41 9.85 3.46 18.60
N GLN A 42 10.66 3.95 19.54
CA GLN A 42 10.17 4.64 20.74
C GLN A 42 9.44 5.95 20.41
N LYS A 43 9.93 6.74 19.43
CA LYS A 43 9.24 7.97 19.00
C LYS A 43 7.84 7.69 18.45
N LEU A 44 7.67 6.61 17.68
CA LEU A 44 6.36 6.22 17.16
C LEU A 44 5.46 5.66 18.27
N GLU A 45 5.99 4.84 19.18
CA GLU A 45 5.25 4.23 20.29
C GLU A 45 4.78 5.28 21.32
N GLN A 46 5.59 6.31 21.57
CA GLN A 46 5.28 7.42 22.47
C GLN A 46 4.50 8.55 21.79
N GLU A 47 4.00 8.32 20.57
CA GLU A 47 3.17 9.26 19.80
C GLU A 47 3.85 10.62 19.55
N GLN A 48 5.17 10.65 19.47
CA GLN A 48 5.94 11.84 19.08
C GLN A 48 5.87 12.10 17.57
N ILE A 49 5.41 11.11 16.80
CA ILE A 49 5.12 11.18 15.37
C ILE A 49 3.60 11.10 15.21
N LEU A 50 3.01 12.09 14.53
CA LEU A 50 1.60 12.01 14.21
C LEU A 50 1.37 10.87 13.22
N LEU A 51 0.45 9.97 13.53
CA LEU A 51 0.08 8.87 12.66
C LEU A 51 -1.38 9.02 12.23
N THR A 52 -1.62 9.05 10.92
CA THR A 52 -2.97 9.01 10.36
C THR A 52 -3.13 7.85 9.42
N PHE A 53 -4.18 7.05 9.65
CA PHE A 53 -4.48 5.90 8.84
C PHE A 53 -5.74 6.13 8.01
N SER A 54 -5.58 6.10 6.69
CA SER A 54 -6.65 6.24 5.71
C SER A 54 -7.26 4.87 5.41
N TYR A 55 -8.41 4.59 6.04
CA TYR A 55 -9.08 3.29 5.97
C TYR A 55 -10.26 3.30 4.99
N TYR A 56 -10.29 2.29 4.11
CA TYR A 56 -11.38 2.01 3.19
C TYR A 56 -11.72 0.50 3.13
N GLY A 57 -11.36 -0.25 4.17
CA GLY A 57 -11.58 -1.70 4.26
C GLY A 57 -13.06 -2.09 4.26
N ASP A 58 -13.94 -1.26 4.83
CA ASP A 58 -15.39 -1.39 4.79
C ASP A 58 -15.93 -1.48 3.35
N ILE A 59 -15.46 -0.58 2.47
CA ILE A 59 -15.84 -0.55 1.06
C ILE A 59 -15.32 -1.81 0.34
N ASN A 60 -14.06 -2.19 0.56
CA ASN A 60 -13.47 -3.40 -0.04
C ASN A 60 -14.24 -4.66 0.38
N ASN A 61 -14.53 -4.79 1.67
CA ASN A 61 -15.21 -5.95 2.23
C ASN A 61 -16.62 -6.10 1.64
N ARG A 62 -17.38 -5.00 1.52
CA ARG A 62 -18.69 -5.02 0.85
C ARG A 62 -18.60 -5.46 -0.61
N LEU A 63 -17.62 -4.95 -1.37
CA LEU A 63 -17.43 -5.29 -2.78
C LEU A 63 -16.99 -6.76 -2.96
N LEU A 64 -16.10 -7.24 -2.10
CA LEU A 64 -15.69 -8.63 -2.04
C LEU A 64 -16.87 -9.56 -1.76
N LEU A 65 -17.69 -9.27 -0.73
CA LEU A 65 -18.82 -10.12 -0.37
C LEU A 65 -19.93 -10.10 -1.42
N LYS A 66 -20.17 -8.95 -2.05
CA LYS A 66 -21.14 -8.83 -3.15
C LYS A 66 -20.76 -9.70 -4.36
N SER A 67 -19.48 -9.76 -4.68
CA SER A 67 -18.97 -10.51 -5.85
C SER A 67 -18.67 -11.98 -5.53
N GLN A 68 -18.28 -12.28 -4.29
CA GLN A 68 -17.88 -13.61 -3.84
C GLN A 68 -18.56 -13.95 -2.50
N PRO A 69 -19.87 -14.27 -2.50
CA PRO A 69 -20.63 -14.55 -1.28
C PRO A 69 -20.09 -15.71 -0.44
N ARG A 70 -19.30 -16.61 -1.05
CA ARG A 70 -18.60 -17.72 -0.36
C ARG A 70 -17.72 -17.26 0.81
N TYR A 71 -17.22 -16.03 0.77
CA TYR A 71 -16.38 -15.48 1.84
C TYR A 71 -17.18 -15.00 3.04
N ARG A 72 -18.52 -14.89 2.97
CA ARG A 72 -19.36 -14.36 4.06
C ARG A 72 -19.10 -15.01 5.42
N LYS A 73 -18.76 -16.30 5.44
CA LYS A 73 -18.42 -17.06 6.66
C LYS A 73 -17.15 -16.59 7.39
N LEU A 74 -16.31 -15.81 6.72
CA LEU A 74 -15.09 -15.23 7.31
C LEU A 74 -15.33 -13.84 7.90
N PHE A 75 -16.55 -13.30 7.79
CA PHE A 75 -16.86 -11.94 8.17
C PHE A 75 -17.95 -11.88 9.22
N GLU A 76 -17.77 -10.98 10.17
CA GLU A 76 -18.77 -10.52 11.10
C GLU A 76 -19.42 -9.25 10.54
N GLU A 77 -20.69 -9.04 10.85
CA GLU A 77 -21.43 -7.84 10.46
C GLU A 77 -21.50 -6.89 11.65
N ASP A 78 -21.17 -5.63 11.41
CA ASP A 78 -21.17 -4.57 12.40
C ASP A 78 -21.63 -3.27 11.73
N ASP A 79 -22.68 -2.66 12.26
CA ASP A 79 -23.34 -1.44 11.74
C ASP A 79 -23.59 -1.42 10.22
N GLY A 80 -23.98 -2.57 9.64
CA GLY A 80 -24.28 -2.69 8.21
C GLY A 80 -23.06 -2.83 7.29
N ASP A 81 -21.86 -2.88 7.85
CA ASP A 81 -20.62 -3.25 7.16
C ASP A 81 -20.13 -4.64 7.62
N PHE A 82 -19.08 -5.14 6.96
CA PHE A 82 -18.55 -6.47 7.19
C PHE A 82 -17.06 -6.44 7.44
N TYR A 83 -16.58 -7.15 8.46
CA TYR A 83 -15.17 -7.19 8.85
C TYR A 83 -14.72 -8.62 9.12
N VAL A 84 -13.45 -8.94 8.83
CA VAL A 84 -12.89 -10.16 9.45
C VAL A 84 -12.79 -9.94 10.97
N PRO A 85 -12.99 -10.98 11.79
CA PRO A 85 -12.97 -10.84 13.24
C PRO A 85 -11.68 -10.19 13.75
N ASP A 86 -11.79 -9.50 14.89
CA ASP A 86 -10.60 -9.02 15.58
C ASP A 86 -9.68 -10.21 15.93
N HIS A 87 -8.37 -9.96 16.00
CA HIS A 87 -7.36 -10.99 16.24
C HIS A 87 -7.21 -12.05 15.12
N TYR A 88 -7.96 -11.95 14.02
CA TYR A 88 -7.84 -12.86 12.87
C TYR A 88 -6.39 -12.95 12.35
N TYR A 89 -5.61 -11.87 12.44
CA TYR A 89 -4.22 -11.86 11.97
C TYR A 89 -3.17 -12.03 13.06
N ASP A 90 -3.56 -12.20 14.32
CA ASP A 90 -2.61 -12.15 15.44
C ASP A 90 -1.62 -13.32 15.42
N GLU A 91 -2.06 -14.54 15.12
CA GLU A 91 -1.15 -15.68 15.05
C GLU A 91 -0.10 -15.53 13.95
N SER A 92 -0.51 -15.12 12.74
CA SER A 92 0.40 -14.79 11.64
C SER A 92 1.34 -13.64 11.99
N MET A 93 0.83 -12.62 12.67
CA MET A 93 1.62 -11.48 13.12
C MET A 93 2.67 -11.92 14.15
N GLU A 94 2.32 -12.76 15.12
CA GLU A 94 3.24 -13.31 16.10
C GLU A 94 4.35 -14.14 15.44
N GLN A 95 4.01 -14.97 14.46
CA GLN A 95 5.00 -15.73 13.68
C GLN A 95 5.97 -14.79 12.95
N LEU A 96 5.48 -13.69 12.38
CA LEU A 96 6.30 -12.70 11.68
C LEU A 96 7.22 -11.93 12.64
N ILE A 97 6.69 -11.36 13.73
CA ILE A 97 7.49 -10.50 14.62
C ILE A 97 8.50 -11.29 15.43
N ASN A 98 8.18 -12.54 15.81
CA ASN A 98 9.09 -13.40 16.58
C ASN A 98 10.17 -14.07 15.70
N ARG A 99 10.09 -13.94 14.36
CA ARG A 99 11.17 -14.36 13.48
C ARG A 99 12.41 -13.49 13.74
N PRO A 100 13.56 -14.07 14.14
CA PRO A 100 14.80 -13.32 14.32
C PRO A 100 15.27 -12.69 13.01
N THR A 101 15.91 -11.52 13.08
CA THR A 101 16.36 -10.78 11.88
C THR A 101 17.46 -11.51 11.11
N ASP A 102 18.34 -12.25 11.80
CA ASP A 102 19.37 -13.12 11.21
C ASP A 102 18.78 -14.38 10.54
N HIS A 103 17.51 -14.68 10.83
CA HIS A 103 16.68 -15.70 10.20
C HIS A 103 15.72 -15.09 9.14
N MET A 104 16.12 -14.00 8.50
CA MET A 104 15.44 -13.44 7.33
C MET A 104 16.38 -13.48 6.13
N THR A 105 16.87 -14.68 5.80
CA THR A 105 17.81 -14.93 4.71
C THR A 105 17.11 -15.48 3.46
N PRO A 106 17.72 -15.35 2.27
CA PRO A 106 17.21 -15.96 1.04
C PRO A 106 16.93 -17.46 1.16
N GLU A 107 17.80 -18.23 1.82
CA GLU A 107 17.60 -19.68 1.97
C GLU A 107 16.38 -20.00 2.85
N GLU A 108 16.10 -19.19 3.87
CA GLU A 108 14.90 -19.37 4.68
C GLU A 108 13.64 -18.92 3.96
N TYR A 109 13.74 -17.89 3.13
CA TYR A 109 12.65 -17.46 2.26
C TYR A 109 12.29 -18.56 1.25
N GLU A 110 13.28 -19.15 0.58
CA GLU A 110 13.07 -20.28 -0.32
C GLU A 110 12.38 -21.46 0.39
N ARG A 111 12.77 -21.78 1.63
CA ARG A 111 12.10 -22.82 2.43
C ARG A 111 10.67 -22.44 2.81
N LEU A 112 10.39 -21.17 3.06
CA LEU A 112 9.04 -20.69 3.34
C LEU A 112 8.14 -20.94 2.13
N ILE A 113 8.61 -20.61 0.92
CA ILE A 113 7.85 -20.77 -0.33
C ILE A 113 7.81 -22.24 -0.79
N ALA A 114 8.89 -23.01 -0.62
CA ALA A 114 9.00 -24.39 -1.11
C ALA A 114 8.17 -25.42 -0.31
N ASN A 115 7.86 -25.15 0.96
CA ASN A 115 7.06 -26.04 1.82
C ASN A 115 5.53 -25.90 1.59
N GLU A 116 5.11 -25.18 0.55
CA GLU A 116 3.71 -25.10 0.14
C GLU A 116 3.27 -26.42 -0.54
N PRO A 117 2.13 -27.03 -0.15
CA PRO A 117 1.65 -28.24 -0.78
C PRO A 117 1.47 -28.04 -2.29
N THR A 118 2.02 -28.98 -3.08
CA THR A 118 2.22 -28.92 -4.55
C THR A 118 0.93 -28.93 -5.39
N ILE A 119 -0.21 -28.52 -4.83
CA ILE A 119 -1.43 -28.26 -5.59
C ILE A 119 -1.32 -26.84 -6.14
N HIS A 120 -0.58 -26.75 -7.25
CA HIS A 120 -0.47 -25.62 -8.16
C HIS A 120 -0.12 -24.26 -7.53
N PHE A 121 1.18 -24.07 -7.25
CA PHE A 121 1.82 -22.74 -7.18
C PHE A 121 1.36 -21.85 -8.35
N TYR A 122 1.19 -22.43 -9.56
CA TYR A 122 0.65 -21.75 -10.73
C TYR A 122 -0.85 -21.38 -10.66
N ASP A 123 -1.72 -22.15 -9.99
CA ASP A 123 -3.17 -21.87 -9.92
C ASP A 123 -3.52 -20.84 -8.83
N ASP A 124 -2.68 -20.75 -7.78
CA ASP A 124 -2.88 -19.86 -6.65
C ASP A 124 -2.04 -18.58 -6.76
N ALA A 125 -0.86 -18.66 -7.39
CA ALA A 125 -0.33 -17.54 -8.14
C ALA A 125 -1.45 -17.04 -9.07
N ALA A 126 -2.12 -17.88 -9.84
CA ALA A 126 -3.29 -17.45 -10.62
C ALA A 126 -4.54 -16.98 -9.81
N LYS A 127 -4.51 -16.89 -8.47
CA LYS A 127 -5.56 -16.20 -7.69
C LYS A 127 -5.10 -14.86 -7.12
N ILE A 128 -3.80 -14.63 -6.99
CA ILE A 128 -3.18 -13.36 -6.58
C ILE A 128 -2.62 -12.62 -7.82
N LEU A 129 -1.87 -13.33 -8.67
CA LEU A 129 -1.29 -12.97 -9.98
C LEU A 129 -2.26 -12.92 -11.15
N SER A 130 -2.90 -14.05 -11.50
CA SER A 130 -3.66 -14.12 -12.76
C SER A 130 -4.78 -13.11 -12.81
N PRO A 131 -5.36 -12.59 -11.73
CA PRO A 131 -6.23 -11.46 -11.87
C PRO A 131 -5.52 -10.27 -12.52
N TYR A 132 -4.53 -9.64 -11.89
CA TYR A 132 -3.85 -8.49 -12.50
C TYR A 132 -3.17 -8.82 -13.85
N LEU A 133 -2.55 -10.01 -13.98
CA LEU A 133 -1.95 -10.47 -15.24
C LEU A 133 -2.96 -10.76 -16.35
N SER A 134 -4.03 -11.49 -16.06
CA SER A 134 -5.08 -11.77 -17.05
C SER A 134 -5.76 -10.49 -17.50
N LEU A 135 -5.83 -9.46 -16.63
CA LEU A 135 -6.42 -8.16 -16.96
C LEU A 135 -5.61 -7.33 -17.97
N PHE A 136 -4.38 -7.73 -18.34
CA PHE A 136 -3.64 -7.08 -19.42
C PHE A 136 -4.42 -7.11 -20.73
N GLY A 137 -4.83 -5.93 -21.20
CA GLY A 137 -5.59 -5.76 -22.44
C GLY A 137 -7.08 -6.16 -22.33
N MET A 138 -7.57 -6.55 -21.15
CA MET A 138 -8.98 -6.93 -21.00
C MET A 138 -9.92 -5.75 -20.83
N SER A 139 -11.14 -5.92 -21.33
CA SER A 139 -12.20 -4.94 -21.17
C SER A 139 -12.54 -4.73 -19.68
N THR A 140 -13.00 -3.51 -19.38
CA THR A 140 -13.48 -3.10 -18.06
C THR A 140 -14.49 -4.04 -17.41
N ARG A 141 -15.30 -4.76 -18.21
CA ARG A 141 -16.26 -5.76 -17.70
C ARG A 141 -15.59 -7.01 -17.16
N ALA A 142 -14.49 -7.44 -17.76
CA ALA A 142 -13.71 -8.60 -17.29
C ALA A 142 -12.95 -8.26 -16.00
N ILE A 143 -12.38 -7.05 -15.90
CA ILE A 143 -11.77 -6.49 -14.68
C ILE A 143 -12.72 -6.62 -13.48
N LYS A 144 -13.96 -6.14 -13.60
CA LYS A 144 -14.97 -6.23 -12.52
C LYS A 144 -15.28 -7.63 -12.05
N ARG A 145 -15.17 -8.63 -12.93
CA ARG A 145 -15.51 -10.02 -12.60
C ARG A 145 -14.38 -10.70 -11.83
N ILE A 146 -13.16 -10.33 -12.15
CA ILE A 146 -11.94 -10.97 -11.63
C ILE A 146 -11.42 -10.24 -10.39
N LEU A 147 -11.45 -8.90 -10.41
CA LEU A 147 -11.09 -8.05 -9.29
C LEU A 147 -12.19 -7.01 -9.04
N PRO A 148 -13.19 -7.34 -8.20
CA PRO A 148 -14.36 -6.51 -7.98
C PRO A 148 -14.00 -5.15 -7.40
N ASP A 149 -13.08 -5.07 -6.44
CA ASP A 149 -12.72 -3.81 -5.77
C ASP A 149 -11.94 -2.89 -6.70
N LEU A 150 -10.91 -3.43 -7.38
CA LEU A 150 -10.16 -2.69 -8.39
C LEU A 150 -11.07 -2.25 -9.54
N GLY A 151 -11.90 -3.16 -10.05
CA GLY A 151 -12.87 -2.86 -11.08
C GLY A 151 -13.88 -1.83 -10.64
N ALA A 152 -14.32 -1.83 -9.38
CA ALA A 152 -15.20 -0.79 -8.86
C ALA A 152 -14.47 0.55 -8.74
N TYR A 153 -13.25 0.57 -8.18
CA TYR A 153 -12.43 1.76 -8.05
C TYR A 153 -12.20 2.46 -9.40
N LEU A 154 -11.80 1.70 -10.42
CA LEU A 154 -11.44 2.23 -11.74
C LEU A 154 -12.62 2.67 -12.60
N THR A 155 -13.85 2.31 -12.25
CA THR A 155 -14.98 2.40 -13.21
C THR A 155 -16.25 2.97 -12.61
N SER A 156 -16.40 2.89 -11.28
CA SER A 156 -17.51 3.50 -10.57
C SER A 156 -17.01 4.83 -10.01
N ARG A 157 -17.50 5.92 -10.60
CA ARG A 157 -17.17 7.28 -10.12
C ARG A 157 -17.49 7.45 -8.63
N VAL A 158 -18.62 6.89 -8.17
CA VAL A 158 -19.06 6.96 -6.78
C VAL A 158 -18.10 6.22 -5.85
N ILE A 159 -17.80 4.94 -6.13
CA ILE A 159 -16.92 4.14 -5.27
C ILE A 159 -15.50 4.70 -5.29
N GLY A 160 -14.99 5.06 -6.47
CA GLY A 160 -13.68 5.70 -6.58
C GLY A 160 -13.59 6.99 -5.76
N SER A 161 -14.63 7.83 -5.79
CA SER A 161 -14.67 9.06 -4.99
C SER A 161 -14.65 8.76 -3.50
N GLN A 162 -15.50 7.83 -3.05
CA GLN A 162 -15.57 7.42 -1.65
C GLN A 162 -14.23 6.90 -1.12
N ILE A 163 -13.51 6.08 -1.91
CA ILE A 163 -12.18 5.57 -1.53
C ILE A 163 -11.15 6.70 -1.50
N ARG A 164 -11.09 7.56 -2.53
CA ARG A 164 -10.14 8.69 -2.56
C ARG A 164 -10.39 9.68 -1.44
N GLU A 165 -11.65 9.96 -1.09
CA GLU A 165 -12.02 10.85 0.01
C GLU A 165 -11.44 10.37 1.36
N ARG A 166 -11.27 9.06 1.57
CA ARG A 166 -10.63 8.51 2.79
C ARG A 166 -9.19 8.96 2.96
N LEU A 167 -8.47 9.24 1.87
CA LEU A 167 -7.11 9.78 1.89
C LEU A 167 -7.10 11.31 1.72
N GLN A 168 -7.97 11.83 0.87
CA GLN A 168 -7.97 13.23 0.46
C GLN A 168 -8.10 14.16 1.67
N CYS A 169 -9.10 13.95 2.53
CA CYS A 169 -9.31 14.81 3.70
C CYS A 169 -8.11 14.81 4.67
N PRO A 170 -7.64 13.65 5.18
CA PRO A 170 -6.51 13.64 6.11
C PRO A 170 -5.20 14.11 5.48
N LEU A 171 -4.93 13.78 4.22
CA LEU A 171 -3.70 14.19 3.55
C LEU A 171 -3.64 15.69 3.29
N ALA A 172 -4.77 16.30 2.89
CA ALA A 172 -4.85 17.76 2.73
C ALA A 172 -4.58 18.49 4.05
N GLN A 173 -5.12 17.98 5.16
CA GLN A 173 -4.87 18.52 6.51
C GLN A 173 -3.40 18.38 6.91
N ALA A 174 -2.79 17.20 6.70
CA ALA A 174 -1.38 16.94 6.97
C ALA A 174 -0.48 17.92 6.22
N LEU A 175 -0.68 18.05 4.90
CA LEU A 175 0.07 18.95 4.03
C LEU A 175 -0.08 20.43 4.42
N SER A 176 -1.30 20.85 4.76
CA SER A 176 -1.61 22.25 5.13
C SER A 176 -0.99 22.66 6.47
N SER A 177 -0.64 21.71 7.33
CA SER A 177 -0.05 21.98 8.65
C SER A 177 1.40 22.48 8.60
N GLY A 178 2.06 22.37 7.43
CA GLY A 178 3.46 22.78 7.25
C GLY A 178 4.50 21.86 7.91
N GLY A 179 4.08 20.66 8.33
CA GLY A 179 4.95 19.62 8.87
C GLY A 179 5.79 18.89 7.82
N ASP A 180 6.66 18.00 8.29
CA ASP A 180 7.36 17.02 7.44
C ASP A 180 6.41 15.84 7.27
N VAL A 181 5.92 15.60 6.04
CA VAL A 181 4.89 14.59 5.77
C VAL A 181 5.46 13.44 4.96
N MET A 182 5.35 12.22 5.50
CA MET A 182 5.57 10.97 4.79
C MET A 182 4.23 10.31 4.46
N LEU A 183 4.01 9.99 3.20
CA LEU A 183 2.91 9.12 2.77
C LEU A 183 3.46 7.72 2.54
N LEU A 184 2.93 6.72 3.24
CA LEU A 184 3.22 5.30 3.01
C LEU A 184 1.97 4.64 2.42
N SER A 185 2.10 4.15 1.19
CA SER A 185 0.99 3.52 0.47
C SER A 185 1.34 2.10 0.02
N HIS A 186 0.38 1.19 0.11
CA HIS A 186 0.56 -0.22 -0.30
C HIS A 186 -0.43 -0.63 -1.38
N SER A 187 0.04 -1.35 -2.41
CA SER A 187 -0.80 -1.99 -3.43
C SER A 187 -1.78 -1.00 -4.09
N MET A 188 -3.09 -1.29 -4.12
CA MET A 188 -4.10 -0.35 -4.64
C MET A 188 -4.08 1.01 -3.92
N GLY A 189 -3.61 1.07 -2.67
CA GLY A 189 -3.39 2.33 -1.96
C GLY A 189 -2.42 3.26 -2.69
N CYS A 190 -1.44 2.74 -3.44
CA CYS A 190 -0.54 3.53 -4.28
C CYS A 190 -1.29 4.22 -5.43
N MET A 191 -2.26 3.52 -6.05
CA MET A 191 -3.11 4.10 -7.10
C MET A 191 -4.01 5.21 -6.54
N VAL A 192 -4.60 4.98 -5.37
CA VAL A 192 -5.42 5.99 -4.67
C VAL A 192 -4.59 7.21 -4.31
N ALA A 193 -3.38 7.00 -3.77
CA ALA A 193 -2.43 8.04 -3.44
C ALA A 193 -2.05 8.87 -4.67
N TYR A 194 -1.69 8.21 -5.78
CA TYR A 194 -1.36 8.88 -7.03
C TYR A 194 -2.48 9.79 -7.52
N ASP A 195 -3.71 9.27 -7.63
CA ASP A 195 -4.86 10.07 -8.09
C ASP A 195 -5.13 11.26 -7.16
N VAL A 196 -5.04 11.08 -5.83
CA VAL A 196 -5.23 12.18 -4.86
C VAL A 196 -4.13 13.23 -5.00
N LEU A 197 -2.86 12.83 -5.12
CA LEU A 197 -1.74 13.74 -5.30
C LEU A 197 -1.84 14.51 -6.60
N TRP A 198 -2.20 13.83 -7.69
CA TRP A 198 -2.45 14.47 -8.98
C TRP A 198 -3.53 15.55 -8.84
N LYS A 199 -4.67 15.22 -8.22
CA LYS A 199 -5.75 16.19 -7.98
C LYS A 199 -5.25 17.40 -7.20
N PHE A 200 -4.50 17.16 -6.13
CA PHE A 200 -3.95 18.21 -5.28
C PHE A 200 -3.02 19.15 -6.02
N SER A 201 -2.24 18.69 -7.00
CA SER A 201 -1.33 19.55 -7.75
C SER A 201 -1.92 20.14 -9.04
N ARG A 202 -3.02 19.61 -9.55
CA ARG A 202 -3.52 19.95 -10.91
C ARG A 202 -4.90 20.57 -10.93
N MET A 203 -5.79 20.21 -10.01
CA MET A 203 -7.16 20.71 -10.04
C MET A 203 -7.31 22.02 -9.28
N SER A 204 -8.04 22.96 -9.88
CA SER A 204 -8.17 24.34 -9.37
C SER A 204 -8.83 24.44 -8.00
N GLU A 205 -9.71 23.49 -7.63
CA GLU A 205 -10.33 23.46 -6.31
C GLU A 205 -9.32 23.17 -5.18
N TYR A 206 -8.15 22.58 -5.50
CA TYR A 206 -7.06 22.35 -4.55
C TYR A 206 -5.92 23.35 -4.73
N LYS A 207 -6.14 24.51 -5.37
CA LYS A 207 -5.09 25.53 -5.59
C LYS A 207 -4.38 25.96 -4.31
N HIS A 208 -5.07 25.94 -3.17
CA HIS A 208 -4.50 26.23 -1.86
C HIS A 208 -3.44 25.21 -1.40
N LEU A 209 -3.40 24.02 -1.99
CA LEU A 209 -2.43 22.95 -1.71
C LEU A 209 -1.25 22.91 -2.70
N TRP A 210 -1.25 23.70 -3.78
CA TRP A 210 -0.26 23.55 -4.86
C TRP A 210 1.18 23.80 -4.42
N GLU A 211 1.38 24.64 -3.41
CA GLU A 211 2.71 24.92 -2.82
C GLU A 211 3.11 23.90 -1.74
N HIS A 212 2.20 23.03 -1.33
CA HIS A 212 2.45 22.02 -0.29
C HIS A 212 2.89 20.71 -0.94
N LYS A 213 4.09 20.25 -0.59
CA LYS A 213 4.66 19.00 -1.10
C LYS A 213 4.80 17.96 -0.01
N LEU A 214 4.56 16.70 -0.34
CA LEU A 214 5.02 15.56 0.44
C LEU A 214 6.54 15.55 0.47
N ASN A 215 7.12 15.36 1.64
CA ASN A 215 8.55 15.21 1.76
C ASN A 215 8.97 13.81 1.30
N GLU A 216 8.25 12.78 1.72
CA GLU A 216 8.52 11.39 1.34
C GLU A 216 7.24 10.70 0.87
N TRP A 217 7.32 10.00 -0.25
CA TRP A 217 6.32 9.02 -0.66
C TRP A 217 6.95 7.64 -0.74
N LEU A 218 6.54 6.75 0.17
CA LEU A 218 7.00 5.37 0.24
C LEU A 218 5.92 4.44 -0.33
N THR A 219 6.20 3.83 -1.47
CA THR A 219 5.28 2.88 -2.12
C THR A 219 5.73 1.45 -1.90
N LEU A 220 4.79 0.58 -1.51
CA LEU A 220 5.04 -0.83 -1.18
C LEU A 220 4.18 -1.74 -2.07
N GLY A 221 4.79 -2.72 -2.74
CA GLY A 221 4.06 -3.62 -3.65
C GLY A 221 3.26 -2.85 -4.70
N ASN A 222 3.94 -1.92 -5.36
CA ASN A 222 3.35 -0.82 -6.11
C ASN A 222 3.01 -1.19 -7.56
N PRO A 223 1.73 -1.17 -7.96
CA PRO A 223 1.33 -1.54 -9.32
C PRO A 223 1.34 -0.35 -10.31
N LEU A 224 1.89 0.81 -9.94
CA LEU A 224 1.80 2.04 -10.77
C LEU A 224 2.54 1.93 -12.10
N GLY A 225 3.61 1.13 -12.20
CA GLY A 225 4.31 0.93 -13.46
C GLY A 225 3.49 0.14 -14.49
N GLU A 226 2.53 -0.66 -14.01
CA GLU A 226 1.78 -1.58 -14.86
C GLU A 226 0.97 -0.83 -15.94
N PRO A 227 1.14 -1.14 -17.24
CA PRO A 227 0.47 -0.42 -18.32
C PRO A 227 -1.06 -0.33 -18.20
N ALA A 228 -1.70 -1.36 -17.64
CA ALA A 228 -3.14 -1.36 -17.40
C ALA A 228 -3.54 -0.38 -16.28
N VAL A 229 -2.72 -0.27 -15.24
CA VAL A 229 -2.90 0.70 -14.15
C VAL A 229 -2.69 2.12 -14.68
N LYS A 230 -1.58 2.39 -15.39
CA LYS A 230 -1.31 3.72 -15.96
C LYS A 230 -2.45 4.24 -16.83
N ARG A 231 -3.04 3.40 -17.68
CA ARG A 231 -4.21 3.76 -18.52
C ARG A 231 -5.49 4.06 -17.74
N SER A 232 -5.52 3.76 -16.44
CA SER A 232 -6.68 3.92 -15.58
C SER A 232 -6.53 5.05 -14.56
N LEU A 233 -5.33 5.61 -14.43
CA LEU A 233 -5.05 6.77 -13.57
C LEU A 233 -5.72 8.03 -14.14
N TYR A 234 -5.95 9.00 -13.27
CA TYR A 234 -6.66 10.23 -13.60
C TYR A 234 -6.01 11.03 -14.73
N ASP A 235 -4.70 11.01 -14.80
CA ASP A 235 -3.91 11.76 -15.76
C ASP A 235 -3.73 11.05 -17.11
N SER A 236 -4.26 9.83 -17.25
CA SER A 236 -4.06 8.98 -18.44
C SER A 236 -4.56 9.58 -19.76
N ASN A 237 -5.46 10.56 -19.70
CA ASN A 237 -6.00 11.25 -20.87
C ASN A 237 -5.70 12.76 -20.85
N GLU A 238 -4.85 13.21 -19.93
CA GLU A 238 -4.44 14.61 -19.85
C GLU A 238 -3.42 14.93 -20.95
N PRO A 239 -3.37 16.19 -21.42
CA PRO A 239 -2.26 16.63 -22.26
C PRO A 239 -0.95 16.52 -21.49
N GLU A 240 0.15 16.54 -22.24
CA GLU A 240 1.49 16.27 -21.72
C GLU A 240 1.85 17.10 -20.48
N ASP A 241 1.47 18.38 -20.43
CA ASP A 241 1.71 19.31 -19.32
C ASP A 241 0.78 19.11 -18.10
N GLY A 242 -0.34 18.40 -18.29
CA GLY A 242 -1.28 17.99 -17.26
C GLY A 242 -0.96 16.64 -16.61
N MET A 243 -0.02 15.87 -17.15
CA MET A 243 0.39 14.57 -16.60
C MET A 243 1.17 14.71 -15.28
N TYR A 244 1.06 13.69 -14.43
CA TYR A 244 1.78 13.51 -13.17
C TYR A 244 1.45 14.47 -12.02
N PRO A 245 1.49 13.99 -10.76
CA PRO A 245 1.52 14.85 -9.58
C PRO A 245 2.79 15.71 -9.56
N ALA A 246 2.70 16.94 -9.02
CA ALA A 246 3.83 17.88 -8.89
C ALA A 246 4.16 18.25 -7.43
N ASN A 247 3.54 17.55 -6.48
CA ASN A 247 3.57 17.83 -5.05
C ASN A 247 4.27 16.72 -4.25
N ILE A 248 5.29 16.10 -4.84
CA ILE A 248 6.11 15.06 -4.23
C ILE A 248 7.58 15.52 -4.31
N ARG A 249 8.33 15.44 -3.22
CA ARG A 249 9.77 15.72 -3.21
C ARG A 249 10.59 14.48 -3.52
N HIS A 250 10.44 13.47 -2.69
CA HIS A 250 11.16 12.20 -2.82
C HIS A 250 10.16 11.05 -2.89
N TRP A 251 10.37 10.14 -3.84
CA TRP A 251 9.60 8.92 -3.98
C TRP A 251 10.54 7.72 -3.85
N THR A 252 10.34 6.91 -2.82
CA THR A 252 11.00 5.61 -2.66
C THR A 252 10.01 4.49 -2.95
N ASN A 253 10.42 3.53 -3.77
CA ASN A 253 9.60 2.39 -4.15
C ASN A 253 10.26 1.07 -3.70
N ILE A 254 9.51 0.23 -2.99
CA ILE A 254 9.98 -1.06 -2.46
C ILE A 254 9.00 -2.16 -2.85
N ASN A 255 9.49 -3.15 -3.58
CA ASN A 255 8.73 -4.33 -4.00
C ASN A 255 9.37 -5.59 -3.42
N ALA A 256 8.57 -6.64 -3.25
CA ALA A 256 9.06 -7.91 -2.71
C ALA A 256 9.33 -8.89 -3.85
N GLU A 257 10.29 -9.79 -3.64
CA GLU A 257 10.44 -10.98 -4.46
C GLU A 257 9.15 -11.79 -4.42
N ASP A 258 8.77 -12.37 -5.55
CA ASP A 258 7.48 -13.04 -5.75
C ASP A 258 6.25 -12.15 -5.42
N ASP A 259 6.41 -10.82 -5.33
CA ASP A 259 5.31 -9.88 -5.40
C ASP A 259 4.98 -9.57 -6.86
N TYR A 260 4.25 -10.51 -7.42
CA TYR A 260 3.71 -10.44 -8.76
C TYR A 260 2.47 -9.50 -8.88
N ILE A 261 2.22 -8.58 -7.96
CA ILE A 261 1.32 -7.44 -8.22
C ILE A 261 2.13 -6.23 -8.72
N ALA A 262 3.43 -6.20 -8.44
CA ALA A 262 4.37 -5.19 -8.88
C ALA A 262 5.48 -5.84 -9.72
N HIS A 263 5.13 -6.37 -10.90
CA HIS A 263 6.12 -7.00 -11.77
C HIS A 263 7.11 -5.99 -12.31
N ASP A 264 6.61 -4.77 -12.58
CA ASP A 264 7.50 -3.65 -12.80
C ASP A 264 8.05 -3.14 -11.46
N ALA A 265 9.25 -3.63 -11.15
CA ALA A 265 9.96 -3.22 -9.95
C ALA A 265 10.61 -1.84 -10.07
N ARG A 266 10.58 -1.20 -11.25
CA ARG A 266 11.31 0.03 -11.55
C ARG A 266 10.36 1.14 -11.98
N VAL A 267 9.70 1.81 -11.04
CA VAL A 267 8.80 2.92 -11.41
C VAL A 267 9.54 4.14 -11.95
N GLU A 268 10.85 4.26 -11.70
CA GLU A 268 11.66 5.34 -12.27
C GLU A 268 11.56 5.41 -13.80
N ASP A 269 11.61 4.28 -14.52
CA ASP A 269 11.62 4.31 -15.98
C ASP A 269 10.25 4.72 -16.58
N ASP A 270 9.16 4.37 -15.90
CA ASP A 270 7.80 4.73 -16.24
C ASP A 270 7.47 6.20 -15.94
N PHE A 271 8.07 6.74 -14.88
CA PHE A 271 7.81 8.07 -14.35
C PHE A 271 8.99 9.04 -14.53
N HIS A 272 10.01 8.68 -15.32
CA HIS A 272 11.23 9.49 -15.54
C HIS A 272 10.94 10.91 -16.05
N LEU A 273 9.81 11.12 -16.74
CA LEU A 273 9.39 12.44 -17.19
C LEU A 273 9.12 13.41 -16.03
N MET A 274 8.77 12.92 -14.84
CA MET A 274 8.63 13.75 -13.64
C MET A 274 9.98 14.39 -13.25
N LEU A 275 11.07 13.63 -13.34
CA LEU A 275 12.43 14.12 -13.09
C LEU A 275 12.84 15.12 -14.18
N ASN A 276 12.66 14.77 -15.45
CA ASN A 276 13.01 15.64 -16.58
C ASN A 276 12.28 16.99 -16.56
N ARG A 277 11.07 17.03 -15.97
CA ARG A 277 10.24 18.23 -15.85
C ARG A 277 10.38 18.94 -14.50
N ASN A 278 11.28 18.49 -13.63
CA ASN A 278 11.47 19.02 -12.27
C ASN A 278 10.18 19.03 -11.43
N LEU A 279 9.29 18.05 -11.64
CA LEU A 279 8.07 17.89 -10.84
C LEU A 279 8.35 17.23 -9.49
N ILE A 280 9.41 16.42 -9.44
CA ILE A 280 9.91 15.67 -8.28
C ILE A 280 11.43 15.84 -8.18
N GLU A 281 11.97 15.74 -6.97
CA GLU A 281 13.41 15.88 -6.71
C GLU A 281 14.15 14.54 -6.88
N SER A 282 13.53 13.41 -6.51
CA SER A 282 14.10 12.07 -6.72
C SER A 282 13.04 10.97 -6.80
N ILE A 283 13.36 9.92 -7.58
CA ILE A 283 12.69 8.62 -7.57
C ILE A 283 13.78 7.58 -7.27
N ASP A 284 13.53 6.70 -6.30
CA ASP A 284 14.50 5.72 -5.79
C ASP A 284 13.85 4.34 -5.71
N ASP A 285 14.18 3.48 -6.67
CA ASP A 285 13.75 2.08 -6.72
C ASP A 285 14.72 1.21 -5.92
N GLN A 286 14.24 0.66 -4.80
CA GLN A 286 15.03 -0.23 -3.95
C GLN A 286 15.14 -1.64 -4.55
N PRO A 287 16.22 -2.39 -4.24
CA PRO A 287 16.29 -3.81 -4.55
C PRO A 287 15.09 -4.59 -4.00
N LEU A 288 14.70 -5.65 -4.70
CA LEU A 288 13.63 -6.54 -4.25
C LEU A 288 13.95 -7.11 -2.86
N ILE A 289 12.92 -7.17 -2.01
CA ILE A 289 13.02 -7.67 -0.64
C ILE A 289 12.28 -8.99 -0.45
N GLN A 290 12.64 -9.79 0.56
CA GLN A 290 11.97 -11.05 0.86
C GLN A 290 11.09 -10.88 2.10
N THR A 291 9.78 -11.03 1.94
CA THR A 291 8.80 -10.81 3.00
C THR A 291 8.31 -12.13 3.59
N PHE A 292 8.27 -12.23 4.92
CA PHE A 292 8.06 -13.50 5.63
C PHE A 292 6.65 -13.63 6.23
N TRP A 293 5.60 -13.33 5.46
CA TRP A 293 4.23 -13.55 5.92
C TRP A 293 3.78 -14.99 5.69
N LYS A 294 3.22 -15.64 6.72
CA LYS A 294 2.48 -16.90 6.60
C LYS A 294 1.11 -16.77 7.24
N ASP A 295 0.06 -16.93 6.44
CA ASP A 295 -1.33 -16.87 6.90
C ASP A 295 -1.65 -18.14 7.71
N SER A 296 -2.00 -18.01 8.99
CA SER A 296 -2.18 -19.17 9.88
C SER A 296 -3.45 -19.97 9.60
N HIS A 297 -4.43 -19.35 8.93
CA HIS A 297 -5.70 -19.98 8.61
C HIS A 297 -5.61 -20.86 7.36
N THR A 298 -4.73 -20.47 6.44
CA THR A 298 -4.51 -21.19 5.18
C THR A 298 -3.21 -21.97 5.15
N GLY A 299 -2.27 -21.64 6.05
CA GLY A 299 -0.91 -22.16 6.07
C GLY A 299 -0.01 -21.60 4.97
N ARG A 300 -0.45 -20.57 4.25
CA ARG A 300 0.17 -20.12 2.99
C ARG A 300 1.04 -18.88 3.15
N ALA A 301 2.16 -18.84 2.44
CA ALA A 301 2.97 -17.65 2.30
C ALA A 301 2.27 -16.56 1.47
N ASN A 302 2.51 -15.29 1.79
CA ASN A 302 2.01 -14.16 1.01
C ASN A 302 3.06 -13.03 0.94
N PRO A 303 3.91 -13.01 -0.10
CA PRO A 303 4.94 -12.00 -0.25
C PRO A 303 4.39 -10.56 -0.38
N HIS A 304 3.19 -10.41 -0.92
CA HIS A 304 2.51 -9.11 -1.06
C HIS A 304 1.86 -8.59 0.23
N ASN A 305 1.97 -9.31 1.36
CA ASN A 305 1.27 -8.92 2.58
C ASN A 305 1.78 -7.59 3.17
N PHE A 306 0.86 -6.67 3.40
CA PHE A 306 1.17 -5.32 3.90
C PHE A 306 1.96 -5.31 5.23
N PHE A 307 1.59 -6.17 6.19
CA PHE A 307 2.26 -6.22 7.49
C PHE A 307 3.69 -6.77 7.39
N ALA A 308 3.94 -7.69 6.46
CA ALA A 308 5.30 -8.19 6.24
C ALA A 308 6.21 -7.15 5.59
N TYR A 309 5.68 -6.27 4.72
CA TYR A 309 6.43 -5.09 4.31
C TYR A 309 6.79 -4.19 5.50
N LEU A 310 5.79 -3.82 6.33
CA LEU A 310 6.03 -2.92 7.47
C LEU A 310 7.03 -3.47 8.49
N ASN A 311 7.11 -4.80 8.63
CA ASN A 311 8.08 -5.45 9.52
C ASN A 311 9.48 -5.61 8.91
N HIS A 312 9.63 -5.46 7.60
CA HIS A 312 10.90 -5.68 6.92
C HIS A 312 11.91 -4.58 7.24
N THR A 313 13.18 -4.95 7.45
CA THR A 313 14.26 -4.03 7.84
C THR A 313 14.44 -2.88 6.85
N LYS A 314 14.41 -3.16 5.54
CA LYS A 314 14.52 -2.12 4.51
C LYS A 314 13.44 -1.03 4.62
N VAL A 315 12.18 -1.42 4.79
CA VAL A 315 11.07 -0.46 4.98
C VAL A 315 11.26 0.32 6.28
N ALA A 316 11.65 -0.39 7.35
CA ALA A 316 11.92 0.21 8.64
C ALA A 316 13.09 1.21 8.62
N GLU A 317 14.14 0.98 7.84
CA GLU A 317 15.28 1.89 7.65
C GLU A 317 14.80 3.23 7.08
N HIS A 318 14.05 3.23 5.97
CA HIS A 318 13.53 4.46 5.37
C HIS A 318 12.60 5.23 6.33
N VAL A 319 11.75 4.51 7.07
CA VAL A 319 10.88 5.15 8.07
C VAL A 319 11.70 5.70 9.24
N ALA A 320 12.71 4.97 9.72
CA ALA A 320 13.58 5.41 10.81
C ALA A 320 14.40 6.65 10.42
N ASP A 321 15.01 6.65 9.23
CA ASP A 321 15.78 7.79 8.72
C ASP A 321 14.91 9.05 8.63
N TRP A 322 13.67 8.90 8.14
CA TRP A 322 12.70 9.98 8.12
C TRP A 322 12.26 10.43 9.52
N ILE A 323 12.06 9.51 10.47
CA ILE A 323 11.71 9.85 11.86
C ILE A 323 12.84 10.63 12.54
N LEU A 324 14.10 10.29 12.26
CA LEU A 324 15.27 10.81 12.98
C LEU A 324 15.91 12.04 12.33
N ARG A 325 15.64 12.31 11.04
CA ARG A 325 16.16 13.52 10.39
C ARG A 325 15.60 14.80 11.03
N SER A 326 16.47 15.79 11.18
CA SER A 326 16.21 17.10 11.82
C SER A 326 15.29 18.02 11.03
#